data_AF-A0A1K2HZJ9-F1
#
_entry.id   AF-A0A1K2HZJ9-F1
#
_cell.length_a   1.000
_cell.length_b   1.000
_cell.length_c   1.000
_cell.angle_alpha   90.00
_cell.angle_beta   90.00
_cell.angle_gamma   90.00
#
_symmetry.space_group_name_H-M   'P 1'
#
loop_
_entity.id
_entity.type
_entity.pdbx_description
1 polymer ?
#
loop_
_entity_poly.entity_id
_entity_poly.type
_entity_poly.pdbx_seq_one_letter_code
_entity_poly.pdbx_strand_id
1 'polypeptide(L)'
;MRMSNSAVVTRNITWSGLAHSEPYEAGWAGEAVIFVRALKPGIGGAGIAHVEMSADGMNWAREGTSFPLPTSENEVTFGRVSHFGNWLRIAAEFPEGASLTVLVTLHFKS
;
A
#
# COMPACT_ATOMS: atom_id res chain seq x y z
N MET A 1 -17.08 5.30 21.20
CA MET A 1 -15.60 5.42 21.27
C MET A 1 -15.07 4.96 19.92
N ARG A 2 -14.31 5.79 19.21
CA ARG A 2 -13.75 5.47 17.90
C ARG A 2 -12.42 4.73 18.11
N MET A 3 -12.22 3.56 17.52
CA MET A 3 -10.95 2.83 17.65
C MET A 3 -10.00 3.18 16.51
N SER A 4 -8.70 3.09 16.79
CA SER A 4 -7.67 3.24 15.78
C SER A 4 -6.58 2.19 15.93
N ASN A 5 -6.16 1.61 14.82
CA ASN A 5 -5.05 0.67 14.74
C ASN A 5 -4.12 1.06 13.60
N SER A 6 -2.84 0.74 13.74
CA SER A 6 -1.86 0.89 12.66
C SER A 6 -1.08 -0.42 12.50
N ALA A 7 -0.79 -0.78 11.26
CA ALA A 7 -0.03 -1.98 10.92
C ALA A 7 1.09 -1.65 9.93
N VAL A 8 2.25 -2.29 10.10
CA VAL A 8 3.34 -2.27 9.12
C VAL A 8 3.18 -3.52 8.25
N VAL A 9 2.93 -3.34 6.96
CA VAL A 9 2.70 -4.46 6.01
C VAL A 9 3.87 -4.69 5.06
N THR A 10 4.84 -3.76 5.03
CA THR A 10 6.11 -3.93 4.31
C THR A 10 7.15 -3.03 4.95
N ARG A 11 8.38 -3.53 5.15
CA ARG A 11 9.47 -2.71 5.69
C ARG A 11 10.82 -3.13 5.11
N ASN A 12 11.52 -2.15 4.54
CA ASN A 12 12.89 -2.34 4.02
C ASN A 12 12.97 -3.44 2.94
N ILE A 13 11.92 -3.55 2.13
CA ILE A 13 11.87 -4.43 0.97
C ILE A 13 11.95 -3.56 -0.28
N THR A 14 12.77 -3.98 -1.24
CA THR A 14 12.85 -3.34 -2.56
C THR A 14 11.80 -3.94 -3.49
N TRP A 15 10.88 -3.10 -3.98
CA TRP A 15 9.90 -3.44 -4.99
C TRP A 15 10.40 -3.07 -6.39
N SER A 16 10.01 -3.86 -7.38
CA SER A 16 10.31 -3.70 -8.81
C SER A 16 9.36 -4.57 -9.62
N GLY A 17 9.15 -4.27 -10.91
CA GLY A 17 8.17 -4.98 -11.74
C GLY A 17 6.78 -4.97 -11.11
N LEU A 18 6.21 -6.15 -10.87
CA LEU A 18 4.99 -6.32 -10.07
C LEU A 18 5.37 -6.66 -8.62
N ALA A 19 4.86 -5.89 -7.66
CA ALA A 19 5.09 -6.12 -6.24
C ALA A 19 3.81 -5.94 -5.44
N HIS A 20 3.77 -6.48 -4.22
CA HIS A 20 2.67 -6.28 -3.29
C HIS A 20 3.18 -6.28 -1.84
N SER A 21 2.40 -5.66 -0.95
CA SER A 21 2.60 -5.76 0.49
C SER A 21 2.05 -7.07 1.04
N GLU A 22 2.42 -7.40 2.28
CA GLU A 22 1.67 -8.38 3.05
C GLU A 22 0.20 -7.92 3.18
N PRO A 23 -0.77 -8.86 3.14
CA PRO A 23 -2.17 -8.54 3.35
C PRO A 23 -2.47 -8.31 4.83
N TYR A 24 -3.51 -7.51 5.12
CA TYR A 24 -3.98 -7.27 6.47
C TYR A 24 -5.49 -7.42 6.58
N GLU A 25 -5.95 -8.17 7.58
CA GLU A 25 -7.38 -8.34 7.88
C GLU A 25 -7.91 -7.10 8.62
N ALA A 26 -8.80 -6.37 7.95
CA ALA A 26 -9.33 -5.08 8.36
C ALA A 26 -10.87 -5.01 8.34
N GLY A 27 -11.58 -6.15 8.30
CA GLY A 27 -13.05 -6.19 8.23
C GLY A 27 -13.79 -5.53 9.40
N TRP A 28 -13.07 -5.19 10.48
CA TRP A 28 -13.58 -4.45 11.63
C TRP A 28 -13.51 -2.91 11.46
N ALA A 29 -12.80 -2.40 10.44
CA ALA A 29 -12.58 -0.97 10.20
C ALA A 29 -13.52 -0.42 9.12
N GLY A 30 -13.89 0.86 9.22
CA GLY A 30 -14.73 1.54 8.21
C GLY A 30 -13.93 2.36 7.19
N GLU A 31 -12.73 2.81 7.58
CA GLU A 31 -11.83 3.60 6.72
C GLU A 31 -10.36 3.24 6.99
N ALA A 32 -9.53 3.41 5.96
CA ALA A 32 -8.10 3.17 6.02
C ALA A 32 -7.33 4.24 5.23
N VAL A 33 -6.20 4.69 5.79
CA VAL A 33 -5.19 5.46 5.08
C VAL A 33 -3.93 4.61 4.95
N ILE A 34 -3.41 4.52 3.73
CA ILE A 34 -2.21 3.76 3.41
C ILE A 34 -1.09 4.71 3.10
N PHE A 35 -0.01 4.67 3.86
CA PHE A 35 1.19 5.46 3.60
C PHE A 35 2.28 4.57 3.01
N VAL A 36 2.91 5.06 1.95
CA VAL A 36 4.12 4.48 1.37
C VAL A 36 5.24 5.49 1.48
N ARG A 37 6.33 5.10 2.14
CA ARG A 37 7.53 5.93 2.28
C ARG A 37 8.70 5.29 1.55
N ALA A 38 9.41 6.09 0.77
CA ALA A 38 10.71 5.73 0.21
C ALA A 38 11.77 5.70 1.31
N LEU A 39 12.40 4.56 1.54
CA LEU A 39 13.52 4.42 2.47
C LEU A 39 14.87 4.71 1.81
N LYS A 40 14.90 4.74 0.47
CA LYS A 40 16.04 5.09 -0.38
C LYS A 40 15.50 5.83 -1.61
N PRO A 41 16.33 6.60 -2.34
CA PRO A 41 15.93 7.15 -3.63
C PRO A 41 15.46 6.05 -4.59
N GLY A 42 14.37 6.30 -5.31
CA GLY A 42 13.87 5.41 -6.36
C GLY A 42 14.79 5.37 -7.58
N ILE A 43 14.79 4.26 -8.29
CA ILE A 43 15.56 4.05 -9.53
C ILE A 43 14.57 3.90 -10.69
N GLY A 44 14.91 4.40 -11.88
CA GLY A 44 14.20 4.08 -13.12
C GLY A 44 12.80 4.71 -13.30
N GLY A 45 12.34 5.54 -12.36
CA GLY A 45 11.06 6.26 -12.43
C GLY A 45 10.09 5.88 -11.31
N ALA A 46 8.96 6.59 -11.23
CA ALA A 46 7.92 6.32 -10.25
C ALA A 46 7.07 5.12 -10.67
N GLY A 47 6.91 4.14 -9.78
CA GLY A 47 5.86 3.14 -9.93
C GLY A 47 4.48 3.69 -9.59
N ILE A 48 3.43 2.94 -9.89
CA ILE A 48 2.05 3.24 -9.49
C ILE A 48 1.61 2.23 -8.44
N ALA A 49 1.11 2.71 -7.31
CA ALA A 49 0.47 1.89 -6.30
C ALA A 49 -1.04 1.78 -6.55
N HIS A 50 -1.61 0.62 -6.27
CA HIS A 50 -3.02 0.31 -6.33
C HIS A 50 -3.47 -0.27 -4.99
N VAL A 51 -4.57 0.25 -4.44
CA VAL A 51 -5.21 -0.39 -3.29
C VAL A 51 -6.00 -1.58 -3.79
N GLU A 52 -5.74 -2.74 -3.20
CA GLU A 52 -6.47 -3.97 -3.49
C GLU A 52 -7.19 -4.46 -2.24
N MET A 53 -8.37 -5.03 -2.47
CA MET A 53 -9.16 -5.67 -1.42
C MET A 53 -9.49 -7.11 -1.78
N SER A 54 -9.76 -7.91 -0.75
CA SER A 54 -10.15 -9.31 -0.91
C SER A 54 -11.21 -9.71 0.12
N ALA A 55 -12.10 -10.62 -0.30
CA ALA A 55 -13.07 -11.24 0.60
C ALA A 55 -12.46 -12.37 1.42
N ASP A 56 -11.46 -13.07 0.88
CA ASP A 56 -10.88 -14.32 1.41
C ASP A 56 -9.37 -14.25 1.66
N GLY A 57 -8.72 -13.12 1.33
CA GLY A 57 -7.27 -12.94 1.45
C GLY A 57 -6.46 -13.66 0.36
N MET A 58 -7.12 -14.31 -0.60
CA MET A 58 -6.49 -15.10 -1.67
C MET A 58 -6.75 -14.49 -3.05
N ASN A 59 -7.98 -14.02 -3.30
CA ASN A 59 -8.41 -13.46 -4.57
C ASN A 59 -8.57 -11.94 -4.44
N TRP A 60 -7.83 -11.18 -5.25
CA TRP A 60 -7.66 -9.74 -5.07
C TRP A 60 -8.29 -8.94 -6.21
N ALA A 61 -8.99 -7.88 -5.85
CA ALA A 61 -9.58 -6.92 -6.77
C ALA A 61 -9.04 -5.52 -6.48
N ARG A 62 -8.77 -4.73 -7.53
CA ARG A 62 -8.46 -3.31 -7.39
C ARG A 62 -9.70 -2.57 -6.90
N GLU A 63 -9.56 -1.84 -5.81
CA GLU A 63 -10.64 -1.01 -5.27
C GLU A 63 -10.94 0.18 -6.20
N GLY A 64 -9.90 0.70 -6.87
CA GLY A 64 -9.98 1.86 -7.77
C GLY A 64 -8.97 2.94 -7.40
N THR A 65 -8.67 3.09 -6.10
CA THR A 65 -7.66 4.03 -5.61
C THR A 65 -6.28 3.66 -6.11
N SER A 66 -5.66 4.58 -6.84
CA SER A 66 -4.30 4.46 -7.35
C SER A 66 -3.54 5.78 -7.17
N PHE A 67 -2.24 5.71 -6.92
CA PHE A 67 -1.40 6.90 -6.70
C PHE A 67 0.05 6.62 -7.08
N PRO A 68 0.83 7.64 -7.51
CA PRO A 68 2.25 7.47 -7.79
C PRO A 68 2.99 7.11 -6.49
N LEU A 69 3.98 6.22 -6.61
CA LEU A 69 4.91 5.92 -5.53
C LEU A 69 5.94 7.05 -5.36
N PRO A 70 6.51 7.21 -4.15
CA PRO A 70 7.51 8.24 -3.90
C PRO A 70 8.79 7.93 -4.67
N THR A 71 9.53 8.97 -5.04
CA THR A 71 10.79 8.84 -5.81
C THR A 71 11.99 9.35 -5.03
N SER A 72 11.80 10.32 -4.14
CA SER A 72 12.86 10.89 -3.32
C SER A 72 12.97 10.16 -1.98
N GLU A 73 14.17 10.03 -1.43
CA GLU A 73 14.35 9.45 -0.10
C GLU A 73 13.51 10.20 0.95
N ASN A 74 12.82 9.45 1.81
CA ASN A 74 11.88 9.93 2.81
C ASN A 74 10.61 10.62 2.29
N GLU A 75 10.41 10.72 0.97
CA GLU A 75 9.13 11.14 0.41
C GLU A 75 8.03 10.14 0.79
N VAL A 76 6.85 10.66 1.09
CA VAL A 76 5.68 9.89 1.49
C VAL A 76 4.53 10.21 0.55
N THR A 77 3.95 9.16 -0.04
CA THR A 77 2.70 9.22 -0.78
C THR A 77 1.66 8.40 -0.04
N PHE A 78 0.38 8.63 -0.33
CA PHE A 78 -0.68 7.90 0.34
C PHE A 78 -1.92 7.67 -0.52
N GLY A 79 -2.62 6.60 -0.20
CA GLY A 79 -3.98 6.31 -0.65
C GLY A 79 -4.93 6.33 0.54
N ARG A 80 -6.22 6.50 0.28
CA ARG A 80 -7.28 6.40 1.29
C ARG A 80 -8.44 5.61 0.71
N VAL A 81 -9.06 4.77 1.53
CA VAL A 81 -10.22 3.97 1.14
C VAL A 81 -11.22 3.87 2.28
N SER A 82 -12.49 3.68 1.93
CA SER A 82 -13.58 3.35 2.84
C SER A 82 -14.47 2.29 2.18
N HIS A 83 -15.40 1.69 2.94
CA HIS A 83 -16.32 0.68 2.42
C HIS A 83 -15.62 -0.54 1.76
N PHE A 84 -14.44 -0.91 2.26
CA PHE A 84 -13.72 -2.10 1.81
C PHE A 84 -14.23 -3.36 2.50
N GLY A 85 -13.91 -4.52 1.91
CA GLY A 85 -14.23 -5.84 2.46
C GLY A 85 -13.36 -6.24 3.67
N ASN A 86 -12.95 -7.51 3.72
CA ASN A 86 -12.24 -8.06 4.88
C ASN A 86 -10.74 -7.81 4.85
N TRP A 87 -10.11 -7.85 3.67
CA TRP A 87 -8.65 -7.80 3.55
C TRP A 87 -8.22 -6.64 2.69
N LEU A 88 -7.11 -6.01 3.06
CA LEU A 88 -6.48 -4.93 2.31
C LEU A 88 -4.99 -5.21 2.07
N ARG A 89 -4.49 -4.80 0.90
CA ARG A 89 -3.07 -4.72 0.58
C ARG A 89 -2.79 -3.59 -0.41
N ILE A 90 -1.51 -3.28 -0.62
CA ILE A 90 -1.05 -2.46 -1.74
C ILE A 90 -0.42 -3.38 -2.78
N ALA A 91 -0.81 -3.21 -4.04
CA ALA A 91 -0.05 -3.69 -5.19
C ALA A 91 0.68 -2.52 -5.83
N ALA A 92 1.80 -2.79 -6.49
CA ALA A 92 2.59 -1.80 -7.20
C ALA A 92 3.07 -2.32 -8.55
N GLU A 93 3.02 -1.44 -9.55
CA GLU A 93 3.58 -1.67 -10.87
C GLU A 93 4.69 -0.66 -11.14
N PHE A 94 5.84 -1.16 -11.58
CA PHE A 94 7.01 -0.36 -11.90
C PHE A 94 7.36 -0.48 -13.38
N PRO A 95 7.85 0.60 -14.02
CA PRO A 95 8.54 0.52 -15.31
C PRO A 95 9.71 -0.48 -15.28
N GLU A 96 10.12 -0.96 -16.45
CA GLU A 96 11.29 -1.83 -16.56
C GLU A 96 12.56 -1.15 -16.02
N GLY A 97 13.32 -1.88 -15.20
CA GLY A 97 14.51 -1.35 -14.52
C GLY A 97 14.23 -0.39 -13.35
N ALA A 98 12.96 -0.07 -13.07
CA ALA A 98 12.59 0.76 -11.94
C ALA A 98 12.45 -0.04 -10.64
N SER A 99 12.86 0.58 -9.52
CA SER A 99 12.74 -0.03 -8.20
C SER A 99 12.70 0.98 -7.07
N LEU A 100 12.16 0.57 -5.92
CA LEU A 100 12.05 1.40 -4.71
C LEU A 100 12.11 0.56 -3.44
N THR A 101 12.96 0.93 -2.47
CA THR A 101 12.92 0.34 -1.11
C THR A 101 11.87 1.05 -0.26
N VAL A 102 10.85 0.33 0.22
CA VAL A 102 9.66 0.93 0.84
C VAL A 102 9.47 0.58 2.33
N LEU A 103 8.78 1.49 3.02
CA LEU A 103 8.01 1.22 4.24
C LEU A 103 6.54 1.49 3.93
N VAL A 104 5.68 0.50 4.17
CA VAL A 104 4.23 0.62 3.96
C VAL A 104 3.50 0.40 5.27
N THR A 105 2.63 1.35 5.61
CA THR A 105 1.80 1.28 6.81
C THR A 105 0.34 1.53 6.50
N LEU A 106 -0.54 0.75 7.12
CA LEU A 106 -1.99 0.91 7.08
C LEU A 106 -2.45 1.53 8.40
N HIS A 107 -3.36 2.50 8.33
CA HIS A 107 -3.93 3.18 9.49
C HIS A 107 -5.44 3.16 9.39
N PHE A 108 -6.08 2.51 10.35
CA PHE A 108 -7.51 2.18 10.32
C PHE A 108 -8.30 2.99 11.34
N LYS A 109 -9.57 3.28 11.04
CA LYS A 109 -10.55 3.83 11.99
C LYS A 109 -11.88 3.05 11.92
N SER A 110 -12.50 2.86 13.08
CA SER A 110 -13.87 2.32 13.25
C SER A 110 -14.74 3.30 14.01
#